data_AF-A0A835KHE8-F1
#
_entry.id   AF-A0A835KHE8-F1
#
_cell.length_a   1.000
_cell.length_b   1.000
_cell.length_c   1.000
_cell.angle_alpha   90.00
_cell.angle_beta   90.00
_cell.angle_gamma   90.00
#
_symmetry.space_group_name_H-M   'P 1'
#
loop_
_entity.id
_entity.type
_entity.pdbx_description
1 polymer ?
#
loop_
_entity_poly.entity_id
_entity_poly.type
_entity_poly.pdbx_seq_one_letter_code
_entity_poly.pdbx_strand_id
1 'polypeptide(L)'
;MNLAVRTSLRGWRFVCAGDIGVRNELPSTFQADCYQQHRWSCGPANLFPKVLLEILHNDRVSPWKKLHLLYGFFFLRKVVAQLVTVLLYYIVIPACVLVQGDVHLPKYVAMYLLAAITLFNTA
;
A
#
# COMPACT_ATOMS: atom_id res chain seq x y z
N MET A 1 3.99 11.47 4.46
CA MET A 1 2.78 10.91 5.10
C MET A 1 2.24 11.78 6.24
N ASN A 2 2.98 12.00 7.35
CA ASN A 2 2.52 12.80 8.50
C ASN A 2 1.98 14.20 8.12
N LEU A 3 2.76 14.97 7.35
CA LEU A 3 2.34 16.31 6.90
C LEU A 3 1.06 16.27 6.05
N ALA A 4 0.92 15.26 5.19
CA ALA A 4 -0.26 15.09 4.33
C ALA A 4 -1.52 14.81 5.17
N VAL A 5 -1.42 13.98 6.22
CA VAL A 5 -2.55 13.74 7.14
C VAL A 5 -2.94 15.04 7.85
N ARG A 6 -1.98 15.76 8.44
CA ARG A 6 -2.24 17.01 9.16
C ARG A 6 -2.85 18.12 8.30
N THR A 7 -2.38 18.26 7.06
CA THR A 7 -2.92 19.24 6.12
C THR A 7 -4.30 18.83 5.61
N SER A 8 -4.55 17.53 5.39
CA SER A 8 -5.89 17.02 5.07
C SER A 8 -6.90 17.32 6.17
N LEU A 9 -6.49 17.16 7.43
CA LEU A 9 -7.28 17.46 8.63
C LEU A 9 -7.62 18.95 8.78
N ARG A 10 -6.86 19.84 8.12
CA ARG A 10 -7.14 21.29 8.03
C ARG A 10 -8.05 21.63 6.84
N GLY A 11 -8.61 20.65 6.13
CA GLY A 11 -9.54 20.85 5.02
C GLY A 11 -8.89 20.95 3.64
N TRP A 12 -7.55 20.90 3.54
CA TRP A 12 -6.84 21.03 2.26
C TRP A 12 -7.19 19.89 1.29
N ARG A 13 -7.11 20.18 -0.01
CA ARG A 13 -7.31 19.21 -1.09
C ARG A 13 -5.96 18.88 -1.72
N PHE A 14 -5.72 17.61 -2.01
CA PHE A 14 -4.52 17.15 -2.70
C PHE A 14 -4.85 16.99 -4.18
N VAL A 15 -4.05 17.61 -5.03
CA VAL A 15 -4.14 17.46 -6.48
C VAL A 15 -2.81 16.87 -6.94
N CYS A 16 -2.86 15.70 -7.56
CA CYS A 16 -1.69 15.07 -8.17
C CYS A 16 -1.67 15.49 -9.65
N ALA A 17 -0.63 16.23 -10.06
CA ALA A 17 -0.43 16.60 -11.46
C ALA A 17 0.31 15.46 -12.17
N GLY A 18 -0.43 14.62 -12.90
CA GLY A 18 0.12 13.44 -13.59
C GLY A 18 1.10 13.78 -14.71
N ASP A 19 1.03 14.99 -15.26
CA ASP A 19 1.88 15.45 -16.35
C ASP A 19 3.28 15.89 -15.89
N ILE A 20 3.50 15.99 -14.57
CA ILE A 20 4.78 16.44 -13.99
C ILE A 20 5.56 15.22 -13.51
N GLY A 21 6.47 14.73 -14.35
CA GLY A 21 7.42 13.68 -14.00
C GLY A 21 8.71 14.25 -13.40
N VAL A 22 9.19 13.65 -12.31
CA VAL A 22 10.51 13.95 -11.72
C VAL A 22 11.39 12.72 -11.88
N ARG A 23 12.67 12.90 -12.26
CA ARG A 23 13.65 11.81 -12.30
C ARG A 23 13.84 11.29 -10.88
N ASN A 24 13.59 10.00 -10.67
CA ASN A 24 13.81 9.34 -9.39
C ASN A 24 15.06 8.44 -9.47
N GLU A 25 15.88 8.46 -8.43
CA GLU A 25 17.00 7.55 -8.29
C GLU A 25 16.51 6.29 -7.58
N LEU A 26 16.69 5.15 -8.23
CA LEU A 26 16.41 3.85 -7.62
C LEU A 26 17.58 3.47 -6.69
N PRO A 27 17.32 2.70 -5.61
CA PRO A 27 18.38 2.18 -4.77
C PRO A 27 19.38 1.38 -5.61
N SER A 28 20.67 1.70 -5.49
CA SER A 28 21.73 1.06 -6.28
C SER A 28 22.03 -0.38 -5.86
N THR A 29 21.60 -0.79 -4.66
CA THR A 29 21.81 -2.14 -4.12
C THR A 29 20.53 -2.71 -3.54
N PHE A 30 20.40 -4.05 -3.59
CA PHE A 30 19.27 -4.77 -2.99
C PHE A 30 19.15 -4.52 -1.48
N GLN A 31 20.28 -4.42 -0.78
CA GLN A 31 20.28 -4.13 0.65
C GLN A 31 19.71 -2.73 0.95
N ALA A 32 20.04 -1.72 0.13
CA ALA A 32 19.47 -0.38 0.27
C ALA A 32 17.96 -0.37 0.04
N ASP A 33 17.47 -1.13 -0.95
CA ASP A 33 16.03 -1.28 -1.19
C ASP A 33 15.32 -1.96 0.00
N CYS A 34 15.86 -3.06 0.53
CA CYS A 34 15.32 -3.73 1.71
C CYS A 34 15.21 -2.79 2.92
N TYR A 35 16.25 -1.99 3.20
CA TYR A 35 16.20 -1.00 4.28
C TYR A 35 15.15 0.09 4.01
N GLN A 36 15.02 0.55 2.77
CA GLN A 36 14.04 1.55 2.39
C GLN A 36 12.61 1.02 2.55
N GLN A 37 12.33 -0.20 2.09
CA GLN A 37 11.05 -0.89 2.26
C GLN A 37 10.70 -1.11 3.73
N HIS A 38 11.69 -1.48 4.56
CA HIS A 38 11.51 -1.62 6.00
C HIS A 38 11.08 -0.27 6.62
N ARG A 39 11.80 0.81 6.32
CA ARG A 39 11.46 2.17 6.83
C ARG A 39 10.09 2.63 6.34
N TRP A 40 9.77 2.37 5.07
CA TRP A 40 8.46 2.67 4.48
C TRP A 40 7.32 1.85 5.10
N SER A 41 7.64 0.74 5.75
CA SER A 41 6.67 -0.10 6.46
C SER A 41 6.52 0.29 7.92
N CYS A 42 7.64 0.48 8.63
CA CYS A 42 7.62 0.88 10.05
C CYS A 42 7.14 2.33 10.26
N GLY A 43 7.44 3.25 9.33
CA GLY A 43 7.08 4.66 9.47
C GLY A 43 5.56 4.89 9.60
N PRO A 44 4.75 4.39 8.65
CA PRO A 44 3.28 4.42 8.74
C PRO A 44 2.72 3.70 9.96
N ALA A 45 3.26 2.52 10.32
CA ALA A 45 2.80 1.75 11.47
C ALA A 45 2.97 2.52 12.78
N ASN A 46 4.11 3.20 12.96
CA ASN A 46 4.35 4.04 14.14
C ASN A 46 3.56 5.36 14.12
N LEU A 47 3.20 5.85 12.94
CA LEU A 47 2.42 7.07 12.79
C LEU A 47 0.93 6.83 13.07
N PHE A 48 0.40 5.66 12.70
CA PHE A 48 -1.01 5.30 12.82
C PHE A 48 -1.62 5.61 14.20
N PRO A 49 -1.13 5.07 15.33
CA PRO A 49 -1.74 5.31 16.62
C PRO A 49 -1.65 6.79 17.04
N LYS A 50 -0.62 7.51 16.58
CA LYS A 50 -0.40 8.93 16.92
C LYS A 50 -1.41 9.85 16.24
N VAL A 51 -1.80 9.53 15.01
CA VAL A 51 -2.73 10.37 14.23
C VAL A 51 -4.17 9.85 14.26
N LEU A 52 -4.41 8.61 14.68
CA LEU A 52 -5.74 7.99 14.70
C LEU A 52 -6.71 8.81 15.56
N LEU A 53 -6.31 9.16 16.78
CA LEU A 53 -7.11 9.98 17.69
C LEU A 53 -7.36 11.39 17.12
N GLU A 54 -6.34 11.98 16.49
CA GLU A 54 -6.45 13.30 15.84
C GLU A 54 -7.43 13.29 14.66
N ILE A 55 -7.48 12.19 13.90
CA ILE A 55 -8.43 12.01 12.79
C ILE A 55 -9.86 11.84 13.30
N LEU A 56 -10.05 11.02 14.34
CA LEU A 56 -11.36 10.74 14.93
C LEU A 56 -11.98 12.00 15.53
N HIS A 57 -11.22 12.74 16.36
CA HIS A 57 -11.71 13.87 17.15
C HIS A 57 -11.84 15.20 16.38
N ASN A 58 -11.42 15.25 15.11
CA ASN A 58 -11.44 16.50 14.35
C ASN A 58 -12.78 16.76 13.66
N ASP A 59 -13.55 17.74 14.11
CA ASP A 59 -14.87 18.06 13.52
C ASP A 59 -14.82 18.89 12.24
N ARG A 60 -13.64 19.38 11.83
CA ARG A 60 -13.49 20.26 10.66
C ARG A 60 -13.61 19.53 9.32
N VAL A 61 -13.53 18.21 9.32
CA VAL A 61 -13.53 17.37 8.12
C VAL A 61 -14.66 16.35 8.16
N SER A 62 -15.32 16.15 7.02
CA SER A 62 -16.43 15.21 6.91
C SER A 62 -16.01 13.77 7.25
N PRO A 63 -16.93 12.96 7.81
CA PRO A 63 -16.64 11.57 8.16
C PRO A 63 -16.16 10.74 6.95
N TRP A 64 -16.67 11.03 5.75
CA TRP A 64 -16.21 10.40 4.51
C TRP A 64 -14.74 10.71 4.18
N LYS A 65 -14.30 11.95 4.38
CA LYS A 65 -12.92 12.34 4.13
C LYS A 65 -11.97 11.72 5.17
N LYS A 66 -12.43 11.57 6.42
CA LYS A 66 -11.71 10.82 7.47
C LYS A 66 -11.54 9.34 7.10
N LEU A 67 -12.62 8.70 6.64
CA LEU A 67 -12.57 7.30 6.21
C LEU A 67 -11.64 7.13 5.01
N HIS A 68 -11.72 8.02 4.01
CA HIS A 68 -10.85 8.00 2.83
C HIS A 68 -9.36 8.17 3.21
N LEU A 69 -9.05 9.05 4.18
CA LEU A 69 -7.71 9.20 4.72
C LEU A 69 -7.20 7.91 5.37
N LEU A 70 -8.01 7.31 6.24
CA LEU A 70 -7.64 6.09 6.96
C LEU A 70 -7.45 4.92 6.00
N TYR A 71 -8.39 4.77 5.05
CA TYR A 71 -8.37 3.72 4.06
C TYR A 71 -7.20 3.88 3.07
N GLY A 72 -7.02 5.08 2.53
CA GLY A 72 -5.99 5.39 1.52
C GLY A 72 -4.56 5.33 2.06
N PHE A 73 -4.28 6.01 3.18
CA PHE A 73 -2.91 6.12 3.68
C PHE A 73 -2.43 4.90 4.47
N PHE A 74 -3.32 4.20 5.17
CA PHE A 74 -2.93 3.15 6.12
C PHE A 74 -3.41 1.77 5.73
N PHE A 75 -4.62 1.62 5.19
CA PHE A 75 -5.21 0.29 4.98
C PHE A 75 -4.84 -0.34 3.63
N LEU A 76 -5.08 0.38 2.52
CA LEU A 76 -4.87 -0.15 1.16
C LEU A 76 -3.43 -0.65 0.94
N ARG A 77 -2.46 0.25 1.12
CA ARG A 77 -1.07 -0.05 0.74
C ARG A 77 -0.37 -0.99 1.72
N LYS A 78 -0.78 -1.04 2.99
CA LYS A 78 -0.14 -1.89 4.00
C LYS A 78 -0.89 -3.20 4.22
N VAL A 79 -2.20 -3.16 4.44
CA VAL A 79 -2.94 -4.39 4.76
C VAL A 79 -3.28 -5.15 3.49
N VAL A 80 -3.93 -4.50 2.51
CA VAL A 80 -4.45 -5.21 1.33
C VAL A 80 -3.32 -5.72 0.45
N ALA A 81 -2.34 -4.87 0.10
CA ALA A 81 -1.23 -5.30 -0.75
C ALA A 81 -0.39 -6.42 -0.13
N GLN A 82 -0.09 -6.35 1.18
CA GLN A 82 0.67 -7.39 1.87
C GLN A 82 -0.14 -8.68 2.02
N LEU A 83 -1.45 -8.60 2.32
CA LEU A 83 -2.33 -9.76 2.41
C LEU A 83 -2.42 -10.50 1.07
N VAL A 84 -2.62 -9.79 -0.04
CA VAL A 84 -2.66 -10.38 -1.38
C VAL A 84 -1.33 -11.06 -1.73
N THR A 85 -0.21 -10.43 -1.39
CA THR A 85 1.12 -11.00 -1.62
C THR A 85 1.35 -12.27 -0.79
N VAL A 86 0.96 -12.26 0.48
CA VAL A 86 1.08 -13.44 1.38
C VAL A 86 0.19 -14.58 0.90
N LEU A 87 -1.07 -14.31 0.55
CA LEU A 87 -1.98 -15.31 -0.02
C LEU A 87 -1.38 -15.95 -1.27
N LEU A 88 -0.83 -15.14 -2.18
CA LEU A 88 -0.22 -15.67 -3.40
C LEU A 88 0.98 -16.58 -3.08
N TYR A 89 1.94 -16.09 -2.29
CA TYR A 89 3.20 -16.80 -2.07
C TYR A 89 3.08 -18.01 -1.13
N TYR A 90 2.24 -17.93 -0.10
CA TYR A 90 2.17 -18.96 0.94
C TYR A 90 0.97 -19.90 0.80
N ILE A 91 -0.07 -19.53 0.07
CA ILE A 91 -1.26 -20.38 -0.11
C ILE A 91 -1.37 -20.84 -1.56
N VAL A 92 -1.43 -19.90 -2.51
CA VAL A 92 -1.70 -20.24 -3.92
C VAL A 92 -0.54 -21.03 -4.54
N ILE A 93 0.70 -20.55 -4.44
CA ILE A 93 1.86 -21.23 -5.03
C ILE A 93 2.06 -22.62 -4.41
N PRO A 94 2.08 -22.80 -3.06
CA PRO A 94 2.24 -24.12 -2.46
C PRO A 94 1.07 -25.05 -2.76
N ALA A 95 -0.18 -24.55 -2.81
CA ALA A 95 -1.32 -25.37 -3.22
C ALA A 95 -1.17 -25.85 -4.67
N CYS A 96 -0.71 -25.00 -5.60
CA CYS A 96 -0.44 -25.42 -6.98
C CYS A 96 0.69 -26.45 -7.09
N VAL A 97 1.72 -26.35 -6.25
CA VAL A 97 2.83 -27.32 -6.23
C VAL A 97 2.43 -28.63 -5.56
N LEU A 98 1.63 -28.61 -4.48
CA LEU A 98 1.21 -29.82 -3.77
C LEU A 98 0.12 -30.60 -4.52
N VAL A 99 -0.75 -29.91 -5.27
CA VAL A 99 -1.85 -30.51 -6.05
C VAL A 99 -1.38 -30.86 -7.48
N GLN A 100 -0.08 -31.17 -7.65
CA GLN A 100 0.66 -31.41 -8.90
C GLN A 100 0.05 -32.42 -9.91
N GLY A 101 -1.13 -33.00 -9.65
CA GLY A 101 -1.84 -33.92 -10.55
C GLY A 101 -2.77 -33.29 -11.59
N ASP A 102 -3.47 -32.19 -11.29
CA ASP A 102 -4.56 -31.68 -12.18
C ASP A 102 -4.65 -30.15 -12.35
N VAL A 103 -3.91 -29.36 -11.55
CA VAL A 103 -4.09 -27.90 -11.53
C VAL A 103 -2.87 -27.20 -12.14
N HIS A 104 -2.88 -27.02 -13.46
CA HIS A 104 -1.95 -26.13 -14.13
C HIS A 104 -2.33 -24.68 -13.83
N LEU A 105 -1.48 -23.95 -13.11
CA LEU A 105 -1.68 -22.51 -12.90
C LEU A 105 -1.61 -21.79 -14.25
N PRO A 106 -2.72 -21.20 -14.75
CA PRO A 106 -2.70 -20.59 -16.06
C PRO A 106 -1.85 -19.32 -16.03
N LYS A 107 -0.99 -19.12 -17.04
CA LYS A 107 -0.06 -17.98 -17.11
C LYS A 107 -0.77 -16.64 -16.96
N TYR A 108 -1.99 -16.52 -17.50
CA TYR A 108 -2.78 -15.29 -17.37
C TYR A 108 -3.18 -15.00 -15.92
N VAL A 109 -3.49 -16.02 -15.10
CA VAL A 109 -3.83 -15.84 -13.68
C VAL A 109 -2.62 -15.29 -12.93
N ALA A 110 -1.43 -15.84 -13.16
CA ALA A 110 -0.20 -15.34 -12.56
C ALA A 110 0.10 -13.89 -12.99
N MET A 111 -0.10 -13.57 -14.28
CA MET A 111 0.09 -12.20 -14.78
C MET A 111 -0.92 -11.20 -14.22
N TYR A 112 -2.20 -11.55 -14.13
CA TYR A 112 -3.23 -10.67 -13.55
C TYR A 112 -3.03 -10.47 -12.04
N LEU A 113 -2.62 -11.51 -11.31
CA LEU A 113 -2.28 -11.40 -9.89
C LEU A 113 -1.04 -10.52 -9.67
N LEU A 114 0.02 -10.71 -10.46
CA LEU A 114 1.22 -9.89 -10.37
C LEU A 114 0.91 -8.42 -10.73
N ALA A 115 0.14 -8.20 -11.80
CA ALA A 115 -0.31 -6.87 -12.21
C ALA A 115 -1.18 -6.21 -11.13
N ALA A 116 -2.09 -6.95 -10.49
CA ALA A 116 -2.90 -6.43 -9.39
C ALA A 116 -2.02 -6.02 -8.19
N ILE A 117 -1.07 -6.87 -7.78
CA ILE A 117 -0.11 -6.54 -6.71
C ILE A 117 0.69 -5.28 -7.05
N THR A 118 1.18 -5.17 -8.29
CA THR A 118 1.90 -3.97 -8.74
C THR A 118 0.99 -2.75 -8.69
N LEU A 119 -0.24 -2.83 -9.21
CA LEU A 119 -1.19 -1.71 -9.23
C LEU A 119 -1.53 -1.22 -7.81
N PHE A 120 -1.77 -2.15 -6.88
CA PHE A 120 -2.06 -1.83 -5.48
C PHE A 120 -0.86 -1.27 -4.71
N ASN A 121 0.37 -1.52 -5.19
CA ASN A 121 1.59 -0.98 -4.58
C ASN A 121 2.00 0.38 -5.18
N THR A 122 1.72 0.61 -6.46
CA THR A 122 2.10 1.84 -7.19
C THR A 122 1.05 2.95 -7.16
N ALA A 123 -0.24 2.62 -7.00
CA ALA A 123 -1.31 3.61 -6.81
C ALA A 123 -1.30 4.18 -5.38
#